data_AF-A0AAD6USN8-F1
#
_entry.id   AF-A0AAD6USN8-F1
#
_cell.length_a   1.000
_cell.length_b   1.000
_cell.length_c   1.000
_cell.angle_alpha   90.00
_cell.angle_beta   90.00
_cell.angle_gamma   90.00
#
_symmetry.space_group_name_H-M   'P 1'
#
loop_
_entity.id
_entity.type
_entity.pdbx_description
1 polymer ?
#
loop_
_entity_poly.entity_id
_entity_poly.type
_entity_poly.pdbx_seq_one_letter_code
_entity_poly.pdbx_strand_id
1 'polypeptide(L)'
;MYPCRIERSFRTDGVSAGASLYNTAGRAPELTPFQSAFKRNWNKLAQRPLGTHTYQTDVQCWICDCGQQKYNPYLLCKHLVQTLAPPPPNFFTEVVRRRVIPFYYHPSLKLKDGTALPEPDFICSVSNGDPIETTTDSTLVLRGVKRKRAGPKPPPTELCTEDAMAEDPVNAPVSSRSSSPILADEYSDDEVDKNSEWLIKRITDIKAGIAIVMEQQVKNPHAGKLWINSMKRANIGNDVAEMAHNVRHFTETGHKQPTTWAQEGNKSSQRYTRNTMGYYEAK
;
A
#
# COMPACT_ATOMS: atom_id res chain seq x y z
N MET A 1 -43.36 16.06 47.42
CA MET A 1 -43.81 15.15 46.36
C MET A 1 -44.71 15.93 45.41
N TYR A 2 -44.21 16.29 44.24
CA TYR A 2 -44.99 16.89 43.14
C TYR A 2 -44.79 16.01 41.90
N PRO A 3 -45.84 15.52 41.24
CA PRO A 3 -45.68 14.89 39.93
C PRO A 3 -45.65 15.99 38.86
N CYS A 4 -44.48 16.18 38.26
CA CYS A 4 -44.34 17.01 37.07
C CYS A 4 -44.73 16.18 35.85
N ARG A 5 -45.93 16.45 35.33
CA ARG A 5 -46.49 15.89 34.10
C ARG A 5 -46.02 16.75 32.94
N ILE A 6 -45.08 16.27 32.13
CA ILE A 6 -44.72 16.89 30.86
C ILE A 6 -45.12 15.92 29.75
N GLU A 7 -46.29 16.20 29.18
CA GLU A 7 -46.68 15.72 27.85
C GLU A 7 -45.91 16.57 26.83
N ARG A 8 -45.12 15.93 25.96
CA ARG A 8 -44.71 16.55 24.70
C ARG A 8 -45.10 15.66 23.53
N SER A 9 -45.91 16.30 22.70
CA SER A 9 -46.59 15.89 21.52
C SER A 9 -45.66 15.59 20.35
N PHE A 10 -46.08 14.62 19.56
CA PHE A 10 -45.65 14.29 18.21
C PHE A 10 -45.81 15.47 17.23
N ARG A 11 -44.88 15.55 16.26
CA ARG A 11 -45.00 15.98 14.83
C ARG A 11 -43.57 16.27 14.32
N THR A 12 -43.14 15.94 13.12
CA THR A 12 -43.73 15.28 11.94
C THR A 12 -42.58 14.80 11.07
N ASP A 13 -42.82 13.69 10.41
CA ASP A 13 -41.96 13.05 9.43
C ASP A 13 -41.64 13.96 8.23
N GLY A 14 -40.37 13.96 7.86
CA GLY A 14 -39.83 14.56 6.64
C GLY A 14 -38.63 13.75 6.17
N VAL A 15 -38.79 12.43 6.07
CA VAL A 15 -37.75 11.51 5.60
C VAL A 15 -37.70 11.59 4.08
N SER A 16 -36.73 12.33 3.57
CA SER A 16 -36.25 12.19 2.20
C SER A 16 -35.58 10.81 2.08
N ALA A 17 -36.24 9.91 1.36
CA ALA A 17 -35.75 8.57 1.06
C ALA A 17 -34.57 8.61 0.07
N GLY A 18 -33.40 9.03 0.56
CA GLY A 18 -32.11 8.72 -0.03
C GLY A 18 -31.73 7.29 0.39
N ALA A 19 -31.74 6.36 -0.56
CA ALA A 19 -31.47 4.94 -0.33
C ALA A 19 -30.12 4.73 0.39
N SER A 20 -30.18 4.54 1.71
CA SER A 20 -29.07 4.09 2.56
C SER A 20 -28.84 2.60 2.32
N LEU A 21 -28.10 2.29 1.27
CA LEU A 21 -27.47 0.98 1.11
C LEU A 21 -26.35 0.89 2.15
N TYR A 22 -26.42 -0.14 3.01
CA TYR A 22 -25.51 -0.58 4.09
C TYR A 22 -25.74 -0.04 5.52
N ASN A 23 -26.88 -0.40 6.10
CA ASN A 23 -27.02 -0.62 7.54
C ASN A 23 -26.29 -1.92 7.96
N THR A 24 -24.99 -1.85 8.27
CA THR A 24 -24.35 -2.77 9.24
C THR A 24 -24.29 -2.04 10.58
N ALA A 25 -25.42 -2.03 11.29
CA ALA A 25 -25.55 -1.38 12.59
C ALA A 25 -24.66 -2.09 13.63
N GLY A 26 -23.48 -1.54 13.89
CA GLY A 26 -22.64 -1.90 15.04
C GLY A 26 -21.14 -2.07 14.77
N ARG A 27 -20.70 -2.23 13.51
CA ARG A 27 -19.27 -2.35 13.19
C ARG A 27 -18.73 -1.03 12.67
N ALA A 28 -17.70 -0.49 13.33
CA ALA A 28 -16.98 0.67 12.82
C ALA A 28 -16.47 0.37 11.39
N PRO A 29 -16.53 1.35 10.47
CA PRO A 29 -16.06 1.15 9.11
C PRO A 29 -14.59 0.68 9.12
N GLU A 30 -14.31 -0.35 8.33
CA GLU A 30 -12.94 -0.84 8.19
C GLU A 30 -12.09 0.22 7.49
N LEU A 31 -10.94 0.53 8.10
CA LEU A 31 -9.98 1.47 7.53
C LEU A 31 -9.37 0.84 6.27
N THR A 32 -9.28 1.63 5.20
CA THR A 32 -8.52 1.21 4.01
C THR A 32 -7.06 0.92 4.37
N PRO A 33 -6.32 0.14 3.56
CA PRO A 33 -4.89 -0.10 3.78
C PRO A 33 -4.08 1.21 3.90
N PHE A 34 -4.42 2.22 3.08
CA PHE A 34 -3.85 3.56 3.14
C PHE A 34 -4.11 4.23 4.51
N GLN A 35 -5.37 4.28 4.94
CA GLN A 35 -5.76 4.91 6.21
C GLN A 35 -5.13 4.23 7.42
N SER A 36 -5.06 2.89 7.41
CA SER A 36 -4.40 2.11 8.46
C SER A 36 -2.91 2.44 8.57
N ALA A 37 -2.21 2.50 7.42
CA ALA A 37 -0.80 2.82 7.39
C ALA A 37 -0.51 4.30 7.68
N PHE A 38 -1.38 5.22 7.26
CA PHE A 38 -1.34 6.63 7.61
C PHE A 38 -1.52 6.82 9.13
N LYS A 39 -2.56 6.23 9.73
CA LYS A 39 -2.83 6.27 11.18
C LYS A 39 -1.65 5.75 12.01
N ARG A 40 -1.05 4.63 11.59
CA ARG A 40 0.15 4.06 12.23
C ARG A 40 1.33 5.04 12.20
N ASN A 41 1.59 5.67 11.05
CA ASN A 41 2.68 6.65 10.93
C ASN A 41 2.39 7.93 11.71
N TRP A 42 1.15 8.41 11.70
CA TRP A 42 0.71 9.54 12.52
C TRP A 42 1.02 9.33 14.00
N ASN A 43 0.54 8.21 14.55
CA ASN A 43 0.74 7.88 15.97
C ASN A 43 2.23 7.74 16.32
N LYS A 44 3.02 7.11 15.45
CA LYS A 44 4.48 6.98 15.62
C LYS A 44 5.17 8.34 15.64
N LEU A 45 4.76 9.30 14.80
CA LEU A 45 5.34 10.64 14.75
C LEU A 45 4.86 11.53 15.90
N ALA A 46 3.61 11.39 16.33
CA ALA A 46 3.05 12.12 17.46
C ALA A 46 3.78 11.84 18.79
N GLN A 47 4.26 10.60 18.96
CA GLN A 47 4.96 10.16 20.18
C GLN A 47 6.47 10.46 20.19
N ARG A 48 7.08 10.83 19.05
CA ARG A 48 8.53 11.03 18.97
C ARG A 48 8.93 12.32 19.68
N PRO A 49 10.00 12.35 20.50
CA PRO A 49 10.46 13.61 21.09
C PRO A 49 10.90 14.61 20.01
N LEU A 50 10.56 15.89 20.23
CA LEU A 50 11.12 16.98 19.46
C LEU A 50 12.62 17.12 19.78
N GLY A 51 13.41 17.46 18.76
CA GLY A 51 14.83 17.74 18.98
C GLY A 51 15.02 19.18 19.47
N THR A 52 16.27 19.57 19.68
CA THR A 52 16.65 20.93 20.10
C THR A 52 16.41 21.99 19.03
N HIS A 53 16.44 21.60 17.75
CA HIS A 53 16.28 22.51 16.63
C HIS A 53 14.82 22.91 16.44
N THR A 54 14.59 24.22 16.30
CA THR A 54 13.32 24.80 15.86
C THR A 54 13.25 24.77 14.34
N TYR A 55 12.07 24.45 13.83
CA TYR A 55 11.79 24.27 12.41
C TYR A 55 10.54 25.07 12.08
N GLN A 56 10.53 25.76 10.94
CA GLN A 56 9.35 26.46 10.48
C GLN A 56 8.35 25.45 9.90
N THR A 57 7.14 25.43 10.47
CA THR A 57 6.04 24.59 10.00
C THR A 57 4.91 25.45 9.46
N ASP A 58 4.48 25.15 8.24
CA ASP A 58 3.25 25.68 7.66
C ASP A 58 2.23 24.54 7.58
N VAL A 59 1.27 24.56 8.49
CA VAL A 59 0.20 23.55 8.58
C VAL A 59 -0.82 23.72 7.45
N GLN A 60 -1.01 24.94 6.94
CA GLN A 60 -1.94 25.21 5.84
C GLN A 60 -1.42 24.60 4.55
N CYS A 61 -0.11 24.73 4.27
CA CYS A 61 0.49 24.13 3.09
C CYS A 61 1.00 22.69 3.31
N TRP A 62 0.93 22.17 4.54
CA TRP A 62 1.61 20.93 4.93
C TRP A 62 3.09 20.94 4.54
N ILE A 63 3.82 21.99 4.90
CA ILE A 63 5.26 22.13 4.60
C ILE A 63 6.04 22.22 5.91
N CYS A 64 7.19 21.54 5.96
CA CYS A 64 8.16 21.70 7.02
C CYS A 64 9.58 21.71 6.43
N ASP A 65 10.40 22.64 6.89
CA ASP A 65 11.80 22.83 6.51
C ASP A 65 12.75 21.75 7.05
N CYS A 66 12.29 20.81 7.88
CA CYS A 66 13.17 19.80 8.50
C CYS A 66 13.71 18.71 7.55
N GLY A 67 13.31 18.72 6.28
CA GLY A 67 13.73 17.75 5.25
C GLY A 67 13.20 16.32 5.42
N GLN A 68 12.81 15.92 6.63
CA GLN A 68 12.31 14.57 6.94
C GLN A 68 10.98 14.24 6.23
N GLN A 69 10.24 15.26 5.83
CA GLN A 69 8.97 15.10 5.13
C GLN A 69 9.11 14.34 3.80
N LYS A 70 10.22 14.56 3.07
CA LYS A 70 10.51 13.92 1.77
C LYS A 70 10.66 12.40 1.88
N TYR A 71 11.14 11.91 3.02
CA TYR A 71 11.40 10.48 3.24
C TYR A 71 10.17 9.71 3.75
N ASN A 72 9.09 10.41 4.08
CA ASN A 72 7.84 9.78 4.51
C ASN A 72 6.89 9.62 3.31
N PRO A 73 6.41 8.40 2.99
CA PRO A 73 5.48 8.20 1.87
C PRO A 73 4.15 8.94 2.03
N TYR A 74 3.80 9.33 3.26
CA TYR A 74 2.62 10.12 3.60
C TYR A 74 2.91 11.62 3.75
N LEU A 75 4.13 12.08 3.46
CA LEU A 75 4.53 13.48 3.58
C LEU A 75 4.28 14.05 4.98
N LEU A 76 4.46 13.22 6.01
CA LEU A 76 4.35 13.61 7.41
C LEU A 76 5.74 13.72 8.04
N CYS A 77 5.97 14.77 8.84
CA CYS A 77 7.11 14.86 9.73
C CYS A 77 6.64 15.01 11.18
N LYS A 78 7.55 14.80 12.15
CA LYS A 78 7.20 14.92 13.57
C LYS A 78 6.77 16.34 13.97
N HIS A 79 7.35 17.37 13.34
CA HIS A 79 7.03 18.77 13.61
C HIS A 79 5.58 19.08 13.22
N LEU A 80 5.18 18.79 11.97
CA LEU A 80 3.80 19.00 11.49
C LEU A 80 2.76 18.28 12.35
N VAL A 81 2.98 16.99 12.63
CA VAL A 81 2.03 16.18 13.41
C VAL A 81 1.88 16.72 14.84
N GLN A 82 2.96 17.24 15.42
CA GLN A 82 2.94 17.77 16.78
C GLN A 82 2.57 19.25 16.88
N THR A 83 2.51 19.99 15.79
CA THR A 83 1.90 21.33 15.77
C THR A 83 0.36 21.22 15.83
N LEU A 84 -0.20 20.09 15.39
CA LEU A 84 -1.62 19.79 15.41
C LEU A 84 -2.09 19.21 16.74
N ALA A 85 -3.35 19.48 17.10
CA ALA A 85 -4.04 18.80 18.18
C ALA A 85 -4.33 17.33 17.80
N PRO A 86 -4.44 16.40 18.77
CA PRO A 86 -4.80 15.02 18.50
C PRO A 86 -6.15 14.95 17.75
N PRO A 87 -6.18 14.38 16.53
CA PRO A 87 -7.40 14.34 15.75
C PRO A 87 -8.40 13.31 16.34
N PRO A 88 -9.71 13.53 16.16
CA PRO A 88 -10.72 12.56 16.60
C PRO A 88 -10.64 11.25 15.79
N PRO A 89 -11.16 10.11 16.28
CA PRO A 89 -11.03 8.83 15.60
C PRO A 89 -11.61 8.78 14.17
N ASN A 90 -12.67 9.55 13.91
CA ASN A 90 -13.32 9.63 12.59
C ASN A 90 -12.45 10.34 11.53
N PHE A 91 -11.49 11.16 11.94
CA PHE A 91 -10.51 11.75 11.00
C PHE A 91 -9.80 10.68 10.17
N PHE A 92 -9.42 9.57 10.80
CA PHE A 92 -8.68 8.51 10.10
C PHE A 92 -9.55 7.72 9.11
N THR A 93 -10.87 7.73 9.28
CA THR A 93 -11.81 7.11 8.33
C THR A 93 -12.14 8.03 7.16
N GLU A 94 -12.00 9.34 7.35
CA GLU A 94 -12.36 10.37 6.37
C GLU A 94 -11.13 10.95 5.64
N VAL A 95 -9.90 10.68 6.11
CA VAL A 95 -8.68 11.21 5.50
C VAL A 95 -8.47 10.68 4.08
N VAL A 96 -8.30 11.62 3.16
CA VAL A 96 -7.96 11.38 1.74
C VAL A 96 -6.68 12.13 1.41
N ARG A 97 -5.76 11.47 0.71
CA ARG A 97 -4.54 12.10 0.20
C ARG A 97 -4.81 12.83 -1.11
N ARG A 98 -4.49 14.13 -1.14
CA ARG A 98 -4.54 14.95 -2.34
C ARG A 98 -3.18 14.94 -3.05
N ARG A 99 -3.19 15.22 -4.35
CA ARG A 99 -1.97 15.36 -5.17
C ARG A 99 -1.41 16.78 -5.14
N VAL A 100 -2.22 17.75 -4.72
CA VAL A 100 -1.85 19.17 -4.63
C VAL A 100 -1.95 19.62 -3.19
N ILE A 101 -1.20 20.66 -2.85
CA ILE A 101 -1.18 21.30 -1.53
C ILE A 101 -2.52 22.01 -1.28
N PRO A 102 -3.11 21.90 -0.07
CA PRO A 102 -2.70 21.01 1.02
C PRO A 102 -2.90 19.53 0.71
N PHE A 103 -1.89 18.70 1.03
CA PHE A 103 -1.96 17.25 0.82
C PHE A 103 -3.09 16.59 1.61
N TYR A 104 -3.46 17.15 2.76
CA TYR A 104 -4.57 16.71 3.59
C TYR A 104 -5.40 17.90 4.04
N TYR A 105 -6.71 17.77 3.97
CA TYR A 105 -7.63 18.77 4.49
C TYR A 105 -8.75 18.06 5.22
N HIS A 106 -9.05 18.52 6.43
CA HIS A 106 -10.16 17.98 7.21
C HIS A 106 -10.60 19.00 8.26
N PRO A 107 -11.92 19.25 8.42
CA PRO A 107 -12.43 20.29 9.32
C PRO A 107 -12.16 20.01 10.81
N SER A 108 -11.92 18.75 11.19
CA SER A 108 -11.56 18.40 12.57
C SER A 108 -10.09 18.70 12.94
N LEU A 109 -9.23 19.04 11.97
CA LEU A 109 -7.85 19.40 12.26
C LEU A 109 -7.78 20.79 12.86
N LYS A 110 -7.15 20.89 14.03
CA LYS A 110 -6.93 22.13 14.77
C LYS A 110 -5.47 22.22 15.18
N LEU A 111 -4.97 23.45 15.26
CA LEU A 111 -3.68 23.71 15.91
C LEU A 111 -3.76 23.33 17.40
N LYS A 112 -2.61 23.04 18.01
CA LYS A 112 -2.56 22.80 19.47
C LYS A 112 -3.09 23.98 20.28
N ASP A 113 -3.00 25.18 19.74
CA ASP A 113 -3.52 26.41 20.36
C ASP A 113 -5.05 26.51 20.30
N GLY A 114 -5.73 25.53 19.67
CA GLY A 114 -7.18 25.50 19.50
C GLY A 114 -7.67 26.27 18.27
N THR A 115 -6.80 27.04 17.62
CA THR A 115 -7.09 27.77 16.39
C THR A 115 -7.50 26.79 15.29
N ALA A 116 -8.68 27.02 14.71
CA ALA A 116 -9.12 26.31 13.53
C ALA A 116 -8.22 26.68 12.36
N LEU A 117 -7.89 25.71 11.50
CA LEU A 117 -7.17 26.01 10.28
C LEU A 117 -8.09 26.81 9.36
N PRO A 118 -7.59 27.88 8.71
CA PRO A 118 -8.38 28.56 7.70
C PRO A 118 -8.73 27.59 6.58
N GLU A 119 -9.90 27.80 5.98
CA GLU A 119 -10.29 27.05 4.80
C GLU A 119 -9.26 27.34 3.70
N PRO A 120 -8.60 26.31 3.14
CA PRO A 120 -7.58 26.52 2.12
C PRO A 120 -8.24 27.08 0.86
N ASP A 121 -7.70 28.20 0.38
CA ASP A 121 -8.09 28.78 -0.91
C ASP A 121 -7.62 27.85 -2.04
N PHE A 122 -8.49 26.92 -2.45
CA PHE A 122 -8.21 25.98 -3.53
C PHE A 122 -8.02 26.64 -4.90
N ILE A 123 -8.22 27.95 -4.99
CA ILE A 123 -8.18 28.75 -6.22
C ILE A 123 -6.76 28.82 -6.81
N CYS A 124 -5.71 28.72 -6.00
CA CYS A 124 -4.32 28.76 -6.46
C CYS A 124 -3.70 27.38 -6.69
N SER A 125 -4.48 26.32 -6.59
CA SER A 125 -4.02 24.95 -6.79
C SER A 125 -3.85 24.71 -8.29
N VAL A 126 -2.60 24.80 -8.78
CA VAL A 126 -2.23 24.55 -10.18
C VAL A 126 -2.63 23.12 -10.53
N SER A 127 -3.86 22.95 -10.98
CA SER A 127 -4.35 21.72 -11.55
C SER A 127 -3.57 21.46 -12.82
N ASN A 128 -3.04 20.24 -12.96
CA ASN A 128 -2.50 19.73 -14.21
C ASN A 128 -3.64 19.51 -15.23
N GLY A 129 -4.39 20.56 -15.58
CA GLY A 129 -5.37 20.57 -16.66
C GLY A 129 -6.68 19.80 -16.42
N ASP A 130 -6.90 19.20 -15.26
CA ASP A 130 -8.18 18.54 -14.93
C ASP A 130 -9.05 19.52 -14.11
N PRO A 131 -10.14 20.07 -14.65
CA PRO A 131 -11.08 20.85 -13.86
C PRO A 131 -11.70 19.94 -12.80
N ILE A 132 -11.33 20.14 -11.54
CA ILE A 132 -12.06 19.57 -10.41
C ILE A 132 -13.23 20.51 -10.18
N GLU A 133 -14.38 20.18 -10.75
CA GLU A 133 -15.64 20.81 -10.35
C GLU A 133 -15.90 20.46 -8.88
N THR A 134 -15.45 21.31 -7.96
CA THR A 134 -15.91 21.30 -6.57
C THR A 134 -17.34 21.84 -6.57
N THR A 135 -18.29 21.01 -7.00
CA THR A 135 -19.70 21.25 -6.73
C THR A 135 -19.88 21.15 -5.22
N THR A 136 -20.24 22.26 -4.60
CA THR A 136 -20.47 22.42 -3.16
C THR A 136 -21.70 21.67 -2.64
N ASP A 137 -22.31 20.80 -3.45
CA ASP A 137 -23.37 19.88 -3.02
C ASP A 137 -22.76 18.57 -2.52
N SER A 138 -22.48 18.57 -1.22
CA SER A 138 -21.88 17.47 -0.47
C SER A 138 -22.83 16.29 -0.24
N THR A 139 -23.54 15.81 -1.27
CA THR A 139 -24.50 14.68 -1.14
C THR A 139 -24.33 13.53 -2.13
N LEU A 140 -23.47 13.58 -3.15
CA LEU A 140 -23.32 12.41 -4.06
C LEU A 140 -21.88 12.20 -4.53
N VAL A 141 -21.06 11.55 -3.70
CA VAL A 141 -19.81 10.91 -4.17
C VAL A 141 -20.19 9.64 -4.93
N LEU A 142 -20.47 9.78 -6.22
CA LEU A 142 -20.65 8.65 -7.12
C LEU A 142 -19.34 7.87 -7.22
N ARG A 143 -19.36 6.67 -6.64
CA ARG A 143 -18.32 5.65 -6.81
C ARG A 143 -18.08 5.37 -8.29
N GLY A 144 -16.84 5.59 -8.72
CA GLY A 144 -16.19 4.81 -9.78
C GLY A 144 -16.93 4.75 -11.11
N VAL A 145 -17.00 5.87 -11.83
CA VAL A 145 -17.23 5.83 -13.27
C VAL A 145 -16.07 5.03 -13.90
N LYS A 146 -16.36 3.79 -14.29
CA LYS A 146 -15.48 2.97 -15.14
C LYS A 146 -15.22 3.78 -16.40
N ARG A 147 -14.02 4.37 -16.50
CA ARG A 147 -13.53 5.00 -17.73
C ARG A 147 -13.64 3.93 -18.83
N LYS A 148 -14.59 4.12 -19.76
CA LYS A 148 -14.64 3.34 -21.00
C LYS A 148 -13.26 3.47 -21.64
N ARG A 149 -12.57 2.35 -21.81
CA ARG A 149 -11.32 2.31 -22.58
C ARG A 149 -11.60 2.92 -23.94
N ALA A 150 -10.83 3.94 -24.32
CA ALA A 150 -10.81 4.43 -25.68
C ALA A 150 -10.60 3.23 -26.62
N GLY A 151 -11.42 3.16 -27.67
CA GLY A 151 -11.34 2.11 -28.67
C GLY A 151 -9.97 2.07 -29.35
N PRO A 152 -9.66 0.96 -30.05
CA PRO A 152 -8.40 0.80 -30.77
C PRO A 152 -8.17 1.97 -31.72
N LYS A 153 -6.99 2.59 -31.59
CA LYS A 153 -6.52 3.65 -32.47
C LYS A 153 -6.45 3.09 -33.91
N PRO A 154 -7.04 3.76 -34.92
CA PRO A 154 -6.98 3.29 -36.30
C PRO A 154 -5.52 3.20 -36.77
N PRO A 155 -5.20 2.24 -37.66
CA PRO A 155 -3.86 2.06 -38.18
C PRO A 155 -3.38 3.32 -38.92
N PRO A 156 -2.07 3.62 -38.89
CA PRO A 156 -1.52 4.78 -39.58
C PRO A 156 -1.71 4.61 -41.09
N THR A 157 -2.27 5.63 -41.72
CA THR A 157 -2.34 5.73 -43.18
C THR A 157 -0.91 5.94 -43.71
N GLU A 158 -0.43 4.99 -44.51
CA GLU A 158 0.85 5.11 -45.22
C GLU A 158 0.76 6.24 -46.25
N LEU A 159 1.45 7.34 -45.97
CA LEU A 159 1.74 8.38 -46.95
C LEU A 159 3.09 8.07 -47.57
N CYS A 160 3.06 7.78 -48.86
CA CYS A 160 4.22 7.65 -49.72
C CYS A 160 4.84 9.05 -49.90
N THR A 161 6.06 9.25 -49.40
CA THR A 161 6.88 10.43 -49.73
C THR A 161 8.19 9.94 -50.32
N GLU A 162 8.34 10.18 -51.62
CA GLU A 162 9.59 10.05 -52.37
C GLU A 162 10.54 11.20 -52.00
N ASP A 163 11.81 10.84 -51.86
CA ASP A 163 13.05 11.58 -52.13
C ASP A 163 13.23 13.03 -51.65
N ALA A 164 14.07 13.19 -50.62
CA ALA A 164 15.06 14.26 -50.57
C ALA A 164 16.20 13.92 -49.60
N MET A 165 17.43 13.93 -50.12
CA MET A 165 18.68 13.74 -49.37
C MET A 165 19.02 14.97 -48.51
N ALA A 166 19.34 14.76 -47.24
CA ALA A 166 20.19 15.65 -46.44
C ALA A 166 20.63 14.96 -45.13
N GLU A 167 21.89 15.16 -44.76
CA GLU A 167 22.61 14.50 -43.67
C GLU A 167 22.40 15.13 -42.28
N ASP A 168 22.44 14.27 -41.23
CA ASP A 168 22.80 14.41 -39.79
C ASP A 168 22.32 15.58 -38.89
N PRO A 169 22.25 15.44 -37.54
CA PRO A 169 22.34 14.26 -36.67
C PRO A 169 21.09 14.05 -35.78
N VAL A 170 20.71 12.79 -35.55
CA VAL A 170 19.58 12.40 -34.69
C VAL A 170 20.05 12.19 -33.26
N ASN A 171 19.65 13.05 -32.34
CA ASN A 171 19.67 12.76 -30.90
C ASN A 171 18.23 12.84 -30.35
N ALA A 172 17.51 11.72 -30.47
CA ALA A 172 16.22 11.52 -29.85
C ALA A 172 16.28 10.25 -28.99
N PRO A 173 15.80 10.29 -27.72
CA PRO A 173 15.83 9.13 -26.85
C PRO A 173 14.81 8.09 -27.34
N VAL A 174 15.33 7.05 -28.00
CA VAL A 174 14.57 5.86 -28.35
C VAL A 174 14.18 5.17 -27.04
N SER A 175 12.89 5.19 -26.73
CA SER A 175 12.30 4.37 -25.66
C SER A 175 12.27 2.91 -26.13
N SER A 176 13.43 2.27 -26.10
CA SER A 176 13.60 0.85 -26.31
C SER A 176 13.16 0.10 -25.06
N ARG A 177 11.88 -0.28 -25.02
CA ARG A 177 11.44 -1.47 -24.28
C ARG A 177 11.96 -2.71 -25.01
N SER A 178 13.27 -2.90 -24.97
CA SER A 178 13.94 -4.13 -25.39
C SER A 178 14.11 -5.00 -24.16
N SER A 179 13.28 -6.03 -24.06
CA SER A 179 13.61 -7.23 -23.29
C SER A 179 14.76 -7.91 -24.04
N SER A 180 15.98 -7.41 -23.85
CA SER A 180 17.15 -8.03 -24.47
C SER A 180 17.26 -9.45 -23.92
N PRO A 181 17.45 -10.46 -24.79
CA PRO A 181 17.68 -11.83 -24.34
C PRO A 181 18.88 -11.83 -23.41
N ILE A 182 18.70 -12.36 -22.19
CA ILE A 182 19.80 -12.61 -21.26
C ILE A 182 20.78 -13.50 -21.99
N LEU A 183 21.94 -12.95 -22.35
CA LEU A 183 23.03 -13.71 -22.93
C LEU A 183 23.53 -14.66 -21.86
N ALA A 184 23.65 -15.94 -22.19
CA ALA A 184 24.01 -17.01 -21.26
C ALA A 184 25.46 -16.91 -20.72
N ASP A 185 26.18 -15.83 -21.05
CA ASP A 185 27.62 -15.66 -20.82
C ASP A 185 27.95 -14.59 -19.76
N GLU A 186 26.95 -13.95 -19.13
CA GLU A 186 27.21 -12.90 -18.12
C GLU A 186 27.31 -13.43 -16.68
N TYR A 187 27.02 -14.71 -16.43
CA TYR A 187 27.34 -15.32 -15.14
C TYR A 187 28.73 -15.94 -15.22
N SER A 188 29.74 -15.19 -14.77
CA SER A 188 31.07 -15.75 -14.53
C SER A 188 30.93 -16.93 -13.58
N ASP A 189 31.52 -18.09 -13.91
CA ASP A 189 31.54 -19.29 -13.08
C ASP A 189 31.95 -18.97 -11.62
N ASP A 190 32.83 -17.97 -11.44
CA ASP A 190 33.27 -17.48 -10.13
C ASP A 190 32.13 -16.94 -9.24
N GLU A 191 31.06 -16.37 -9.82
CA GLU A 191 29.92 -15.86 -9.06
C GLU A 191 29.03 -17.00 -8.57
N VAL A 192 28.86 -18.04 -9.39
CA VAL A 192 28.11 -19.25 -9.02
C VAL A 192 28.80 -19.97 -7.87
N ASP A 193 30.13 -20.09 -7.94
CA ASP A 193 30.93 -20.72 -6.89
C ASP A 193 30.83 -19.96 -5.56
N LYS A 194 30.98 -18.62 -5.57
CA LYS A 194 30.82 -17.79 -4.36
C LYS A 194 29.42 -17.90 -3.76
N ASN A 195 28.39 -17.92 -4.60
CA ASN A 195 27.01 -18.11 -4.16
C ASN A 195 26.80 -19.50 -3.55
N SER A 196 27.43 -20.53 -4.12
CA SER A 196 27.37 -21.89 -3.59
C SER A 196 28.06 -22.01 -2.22
N GLU A 197 29.26 -21.44 -2.06
CA GLU A 197 30.00 -21.43 -0.79
C GLU A 197 29.22 -20.71 0.31
N TRP A 198 28.62 -19.56 -0.03
CA TRP A 198 27.77 -18.81 0.88
C TRP A 198 26.54 -19.62 1.33
N LEU A 199 25.89 -20.32 0.39
CA LEU A 199 24.76 -21.19 0.70
C LEU A 199 25.17 -22.37 1.59
N ILE A 200 26.30 -23.03 1.30
CA ILE A 200 26.83 -24.12 2.11
C ILE A 200 27.06 -23.66 3.55
N LYS A 201 27.73 -22.51 3.73
CA LYS A 201 27.98 -21.92 5.04
C LYS A 201 26.68 -21.60 5.78
N ARG A 202 25.69 -21.02 5.08
CA ARG A 202 24.40 -20.70 5.69
C ARG A 202 23.63 -21.96 6.11
N ILE A 203 23.71 -23.03 5.32
CA ILE A 203 23.12 -24.33 5.67
C ILE A 203 23.81 -24.92 6.91
N THR A 204 25.14 -24.83 7.02
CA THR A 204 25.86 -25.32 8.21
C THR A 204 25.47 -24.55 9.46
N ASP A 205 25.33 -23.23 9.38
CA ASP A 205 24.91 -22.39 10.51
C ASP A 205 23.48 -22.73 10.96
N ILE A 206 22.56 -22.94 10.00
CA ILE A 206 21.19 -23.38 10.30
C ILE A 206 21.19 -24.76 10.97
N LYS A 207 21.97 -25.71 10.47
CA LYS A 207 22.09 -27.06 11.07
C LYS A 207 22.62 -26.99 12.50
N ALA A 208 23.66 -26.19 12.75
CA ALA A 208 24.21 -25.99 14.09
C ALA A 208 23.20 -25.33 15.04
N GLY A 209 22.50 -24.31 14.56
CA GLY A 209 21.43 -23.65 15.32
C GLY A 209 20.28 -24.60 15.67
N ILE A 210 19.85 -25.44 14.72
CA ILE A 210 18.85 -26.49 14.95
C ILE A 210 19.36 -27.50 15.99
N ALA A 211 20.56 -28.05 15.83
CA ALA A 211 21.11 -29.04 16.74
C ALA A 211 21.21 -28.50 18.18
N ILE A 212 21.73 -27.29 18.36
CA ILE A 212 21.90 -26.69 19.69
C ILE A 212 20.56 -26.30 20.30
N VAL A 213 19.73 -25.55 19.55
CA VAL A 213 18.53 -24.94 20.10
C VAL A 213 17.35 -25.91 20.10
N MET A 214 17.09 -26.62 19.00
CA MET A 214 15.92 -27.50 18.95
C MET A 214 16.08 -28.72 19.86
N GLU A 215 17.24 -29.39 19.88
CA GLU A 215 17.39 -30.58 20.71
C GLU A 215 17.33 -30.26 22.21
N GLN A 216 17.92 -29.14 22.64
CA GLN A 216 17.86 -28.71 24.03
C GLN A 216 16.46 -28.25 24.45
N GLN A 217 15.74 -27.54 23.57
CA GLN A 217 14.39 -27.02 23.87
C GLN A 217 13.31 -28.11 23.79
N VAL A 218 13.48 -29.10 22.89
CA VAL A 218 12.58 -30.27 22.82
C VAL A 218 12.74 -31.15 24.06
N LYS A 219 13.96 -31.31 24.58
CA LYS A 219 14.21 -32.06 25.83
C LYS A 219 13.61 -31.38 27.06
N ASN A 220 13.44 -30.06 27.06
CA ASN A 220 12.91 -29.26 28.17
C ASN A 220 11.69 -28.41 27.76
N PRO A 221 10.51 -29.02 27.56
CA PRO A 221 9.34 -28.32 27.00
C PRO A 221 8.83 -27.17 27.88
N HIS A 222 9.08 -27.21 29.19
CA HIS A 222 8.68 -26.14 30.11
C HIS A 222 9.49 -24.86 29.92
N ALA A 223 10.79 -24.96 29.63
CA ALA A 223 11.65 -23.80 29.36
C ALA A 223 11.41 -23.22 27.95
N GLY A 224 11.08 -24.10 26.98
CA GLY A 224 10.89 -23.72 25.57
C GLY A 224 9.49 -23.28 25.16
N LYS A 225 8.50 -23.29 26.06
CA LYS A 225 7.07 -23.10 25.69
C LYS A 225 6.79 -21.81 24.94
N LEU A 226 7.40 -20.69 25.32
CA LEU A 226 7.22 -19.40 24.64
C LEU A 226 7.83 -19.42 23.23
N TRP A 227 9.01 -20.01 23.09
CA TRP A 227 9.72 -20.09 21.82
C TRP A 227 9.03 -21.04 20.83
N ILE A 228 8.62 -22.23 21.28
CA ILE A 228 7.86 -23.20 20.46
C ILE A 228 6.56 -22.59 19.96
N ASN A 229 5.82 -21.87 20.82
CA ASN A 229 4.59 -21.19 20.41
C ASN A 229 4.85 -20.04 19.44
N SER A 230 5.95 -19.30 19.62
CA SER A 230 6.35 -18.24 18.68
C SER A 230 6.66 -18.83 17.29
N MET A 231 7.44 -19.91 17.22
CA MET A 231 7.74 -20.60 15.96
C MET A 231 6.48 -21.14 15.28
N LYS A 232 5.57 -21.76 16.05
CA LYS A 232 4.30 -22.25 15.53
C LYS A 232 3.44 -21.12 14.97
N ARG A 233 3.32 -19.99 15.68
CA ARG A 233 2.53 -18.83 15.23
C ARG A 233 3.14 -18.17 14.00
N ALA A 234 4.46 -18.09 13.93
CA ALA A 234 5.19 -17.53 12.80
C ALA A 234 5.34 -18.52 11.63
N ASN A 235 4.85 -19.76 11.78
CA ASN A 235 4.97 -20.85 10.81
C ASN A 235 6.41 -21.10 10.33
N ILE A 236 7.39 -20.86 11.22
CA ILE A 236 8.81 -20.97 10.89
C ILE A 236 9.13 -22.43 10.60
N GLY A 237 9.59 -22.70 9.39
CA GLY A 237 9.97 -24.05 8.93
C GLY A 237 9.00 -24.66 7.92
N ASN A 238 7.79 -24.11 7.74
CA ASN A 238 6.86 -24.60 6.71
C ASN A 238 7.46 -24.44 5.31
N ASP A 239 8.06 -23.28 5.01
CA ASP A 239 8.69 -23.04 3.71
C ASP A 239 9.87 -23.98 3.45
N VAL A 240 10.64 -24.32 4.50
CA VAL A 240 11.76 -25.26 4.39
C VAL A 240 11.26 -26.70 4.19
N ALA A 241 10.18 -27.08 4.87
CA ALA A 241 9.54 -28.37 4.69
C ALA A 241 8.94 -28.52 3.28
N GLU A 242 8.27 -27.48 2.79
CA GLU A 242 7.73 -27.42 1.42
C GLU A 242 8.86 -27.47 0.38
N MET A 243 9.95 -26.72 0.59
CA MET A 243 11.14 -26.79 -0.25
C MET A 243 11.73 -28.21 -0.27
N ALA A 244 11.89 -28.85 0.89
CA ALA A 244 12.39 -30.22 0.98
C ALA A 244 11.47 -31.23 0.27
N HIS A 245 10.15 -31.05 0.38
CA HIS A 245 9.17 -31.85 -0.33
C HIS A 245 9.30 -31.67 -1.86
N ASN A 246 9.41 -30.43 -2.32
CA ASN A 246 9.58 -30.10 -3.73
C ASN A 246 10.88 -30.67 -4.32
N VAL A 247 11.98 -30.61 -3.56
CA VAL A 247 13.26 -31.21 -3.97
C VAL A 247 13.12 -32.73 -4.09
N ARG A 248 12.53 -33.41 -3.10
CA ARG A 248 12.31 -34.87 -3.16
C ARG A 248 11.44 -35.26 -4.36
N HIS A 249 10.34 -34.56 -4.56
CA HIS A 249 9.47 -34.80 -5.70
C HIS A 249 10.21 -34.63 -7.03
N PHE A 250 11.01 -33.56 -7.16
CA PHE A 250 11.81 -33.33 -8.36
C PHE A 250 12.84 -34.44 -8.58
N THR A 251 13.52 -34.91 -7.52
CA THR A 251 14.50 -36.00 -7.64
C THR A 251 13.86 -37.34 -7.99
N GLU A 252 12.64 -37.61 -7.52
CA GLU A 252 11.94 -38.89 -7.76
C GLU A 252 11.27 -38.93 -9.14
N THR A 253 10.66 -37.83 -9.56
CA THR A 253 9.83 -37.79 -10.77
C THR A 253 10.52 -37.13 -11.97
N GLY A 254 11.62 -36.41 -11.75
CA GLY A 254 12.24 -35.53 -12.76
C GLY A 254 11.40 -34.29 -13.09
N HIS A 255 10.24 -34.11 -12.45
CA HIS A 255 9.31 -33.03 -12.73
C HIS A 255 9.20 -32.05 -11.56
N LYS A 256 9.24 -30.75 -11.88
CA LYS A 256 8.95 -29.69 -10.91
C LYS A 256 7.46 -29.74 -10.60
N GLN A 257 7.09 -29.78 -9.31
CA GLN A 257 5.68 -29.63 -8.96
C GLN A 257 5.19 -28.27 -9.46
N PRO A 258 4.08 -28.22 -10.21
CA PRO A 258 3.46 -26.95 -10.55
C PRO A 258 2.98 -26.31 -9.24
N THR A 259 3.45 -25.11 -8.94
CA THR A 259 2.95 -24.34 -7.80
C THR A 259 1.46 -24.15 -7.98
N THR A 260 0.67 -24.70 -7.05
CA THR A 260 -0.80 -24.70 -7.12
C THR A 260 -1.39 -23.30 -6.99
N TRP A 261 -0.63 -22.36 -6.40
CA TRP A 261 -1.01 -20.97 -6.27
C TRP A 261 -0.42 -20.11 -7.39
N ALA A 262 -1.30 -19.36 -8.05
CA ALA A 262 -0.89 -18.39 -9.05
C ALA A 262 -0.12 -17.25 -8.38
N GLN A 263 1.16 -17.11 -8.70
CA GLN A 263 1.92 -15.92 -8.33
C GLN A 263 1.35 -14.71 -9.07
N GLU A 264 1.14 -13.62 -8.34
CA GLU A 264 0.63 -12.37 -8.90
C GLU A 264 1.56 -11.87 -10.03
N GLY A 265 0.99 -11.64 -11.22
CA GLY A 265 1.74 -11.22 -12.40
C GLY A 265 2.24 -12.34 -13.32
N ASN A 266 2.21 -13.61 -12.88
CA ASN A 266 2.57 -14.74 -13.73
C ASN A 266 1.32 -15.31 -14.45
N LYS A 267 1.11 -14.87 -15.70
CA LYS A 267 -0.08 -15.26 -16.50
C LYS A 267 -0.18 -16.76 -16.77
N SER A 268 0.94 -17.48 -16.84
CA SER A 268 0.92 -18.93 -17.12
C SER A 268 0.47 -19.72 -15.89
N SER A 269 0.94 -19.35 -14.70
CA SER A 269 0.46 -19.96 -13.45
C SER A 269 -1.00 -19.61 -13.17
N GLN A 270 -1.41 -18.35 -13.39
CA GLN A 270 -2.82 -17.95 -13.32
C GLN A 270 -3.71 -18.77 -14.25
N ARG A 271 -3.29 -18.99 -15.50
CA ARG A 271 -4.03 -19.81 -16.46
C ARG A 271 -4.08 -21.28 -16.03
N TYR A 272 -2.97 -21.82 -15.52
CA TYR A 272 -2.92 -23.18 -15.00
C TYR A 272 -3.90 -23.34 -13.83
N THR A 273 -3.80 -22.50 -12.80
CA THR A 273 -4.71 -22.55 -11.64
C THR A 273 -6.17 -22.38 -12.06
N ARG A 274 -6.46 -21.50 -13.04
CA ARG A 274 -7.81 -21.34 -13.60
C ARG A 274 -8.34 -22.62 -14.28
N ASN A 275 -7.50 -23.31 -15.03
CA ASN A 275 -7.87 -24.52 -15.74
C ASN A 275 -8.00 -25.74 -14.80
N THR A 276 -7.15 -25.82 -13.77
CA THR A 276 -7.10 -26.98 -12.87
C THR A 276 -8.11 -26.88 -11.72
N MET A 277 -8.36 -25.68 -11.19
CA MET A 277 -9.17 -25.48 -9.99
C MET A 277 -10.54 -24.82 -10.26
N GLY A 278 -10.81 -24.36 -11.49
CA GLY A 278 -12.11 -23.78 -11.86
C GLY A 278 -12.44 -22.44 -11.20
N TYR A 279 -11.49 -21.80 -10.51
CA TYR A 279 -11.71 -20.49 -9.91
C TYR A 279 -11.75 -19.40 -10.99
N TYR A 280 -12.94 -18.81 -11.17
CA TYR A 280 -13.09 -17.54 -11.85
C TYR A 280 -12.96 -16.43 -10.81
N GLU A 281 -12.00 -15.53 -10.97
CA GLU A 281 -11.97 -14.30 -10.18
C GLU A 281 -13.26 -13.52 -10.46
N ALA A 282 -14.11 -13.35 -9.44
CA ALA A 282 -15.29 -12.50 -9.52
C ALA A 282 -14.84 -11.07 -9.79
N LYS A 283 -15.22 -10.54 -10.95
CA LYS A 283 -14.90 -9.19 -11.43
C LYS A 283 -15.67 -8.08 -10.73
#